data_AF-A0A933LGR2-F1
#
_entry.id   AF-A0A933LGR2-F1
#
_cell.length_a   1.000
_cell.length_b   1.000
_cell.length_c   1.000
_cell.angle_alpha   90.00
_cell.angle_beta   90.00
_cell.angle_gamma   90.00
#
_symmetry.space_group_name_H-M   'P 1'
#
loop_
_entity.id
_entity.type
_entity.pdbx_description
1 polymer ?
#
loop_
_entity_poly.entity_id
_entity_poly.type
_entity_poly.pdbx_seq_one_letter_code
_entity_poly.pdbx_strand_id
1 'polypeptide(L)'
;MNRPMTWLTIAVLASLVVRPISAADCTKTSVGLVPVNDLGGGMYLGQFQGGLYPGGSNAVPDAHARWGMMLANRVRPLGTSGQPDPAGKAVLLSIGMSNTTQEFCSQPATEPCDSWTFMGLAAADARVNHTTLVIANGARGGQAASTWDSPADANYDRVRDTVLAPKGLTEAQVQVLWVKQADPQPTAHLPQTNADAYVLESYLGGIARAARIRYPNVKLAFLSSRIYAGYAIGVSTLNPEPYAYESAFSVKWLIAAQIEQMGGGPADPRAGNLDLNTVSPWVGWGPY
;
A
#
# COMPACT_ATOMS: atom_id res chain seq x y z
N MET A 1 -30.93 29.52 -63.34
CA MET A 1 -31.69 28.82 -62.27
C MET A 1 -30.70 28.19 -61.31
N ASN A 2 -30.95 28.36 -60.00
CA ASN A 2 -30.29 27.74 -58.83
C ASN A 2 -28.87 28.25 -58.52
N ARG A 3 -28.49 28.73 -57.33
CA ARG A 3 -29.11 29.15 -56.04
C ARG A 3 -27.94 29.86 -55.27
N PRO A 4 -28.11 30.97 -54.53
CA PRO A 4 -27.02 31.48 -53.69
C PRO A 4 -26.82 30.59 -52.46
N MET A 5 -25.57 30.22 -52.19
CA MET A 5 -25.16 29.37 -51.06
C MET A 5 -24.88 30.29 -49.86
N THR A 6 -25.82 30.37 -48.93
CA THR A 6 -25.68 31.08 -47.66
C THR A 6 -24.78 30.28 -46.73
N TRP A 7 -23.63 30.84 -46.35
CA TRP A 7 -22.78 30.27 -45.31
C TRP A 7 -23.41 30.55 -43.94
N LEU A 8 -23.87 29.49 -43.27
CA LEU A 8 -24.33 29.57 -41.88
C LEU A 8 -23.11 29.34 -40.98
N THR A 9 -22.61 30.40 -40.35
CA THR A 9 -21.58 30.30 -39.31
C THR A 9 -22.25 29.76 -38.04
N ILE A 10 -22.09 28.46 -37.75
CA ILE A 10 -22.50 27.88 -36.46
C ILE A 10 -21.42 28.26 -35.45
N ALA A 11 -21.67 29.27 -34.64
CA ALA A 11 -20.89 29.53 -33.44
C ALA A 11 -21.20 28.43 -32.41
N VAL A 12 -20.30 27.45 -32.28
CA VAL A 12 -20.35 26.48 -31.17
C VAL A 12 -19.93 27.23 -29.91
N LEU A 13 -20.91 27.69 -29.14
CA LEU A 13 -20.72 28.13 -27.76
C LEU A 13 -20.33 26.90 -26.93
N ALA A 14 -19.03 26.70 -26.73
CA ALA A 14 -18.52 25.79 -25.72
C ALA A 14 -18.91 26.35 -24.34
N SER A 15 -19.98 25.81 -23.76
CA SER A 15 -20.30 26.06 -22.37
C SER A 15 -19.20 25.43 -21.50
N LEU A 16 -18.29 26.28 -21.00
CA LEU A 16 -17.41 25.93 -19.90
C LEU A 16 -18.27 25.65 -18.68
N VAL A 17 -18.65 24.39 -18.48
CA VAL A 17 -19.17 23.92 -17.20
C VAL A 17 -18.01 23.97 -16.22
N VAL A 18 -17.89 25.09 -15.50
CA VAL A 18 -17.02 25.19 -14.32
C VAL A 18 -17.64 24.27 -13.27
N ARG A 19 -17.14 23.04 -13.19
CA ARG A 19 -17.44 22.18 -12.04
C ARG A 19 -16.76 22.81 -10.84
N PRO A 20 -17.48 23.08 -9.73
CA PRO A 20 -16.82 23.54 -8.51
C PRO A 20 -15.82 22.46 -8.10
N ILE A 21 -14.54 22.83 -8.07
CA ILE A 21 -13.50 22.03 -7.43
C ILE A 21 -13.75 22.22 -5.94
N SER A 22 -14.52 21.32 -5.33
CA SER A 22 -14.60 21.28 -3.87
C SER A 22 -13.22 20.86 -3.36
N ALA A 23 -12.49 21.83 -2.82
CA ALA A 23 -11.22 21.58 -2.15
C ALA A 23 -11.45 20.74 -0.88
N ALA A 24 -10.42 20.04 -0.43
CA ALA A 24 -10.45 19.34 0.84
C ALA A 24 -10.72 20.32 2.00
N ASP A 25 -11.54 19.91 2.97
CA ASP A 25 -11.79 20.71 4.18
C ASP A 25 -10.73 20.39 5.24
N CYS A 26 -9.60 21.10 5.18
CA CYS A 26 -8.48 20.91 6.10
C CYS A 26 -8.81 21.24 7.57
N THR A 27 -10.00 21.75 7.89
CA THR A 27 -10.43 22.00 9.28
C THR A 27 -10.97 20.73 9.95
N LYS A 28 -11.38 19.72 9.17
CA LYS A 28 -11.85 18.43 9.67
C LYS A 28 -10.68 17.55 10.05
N THR A 29 -10.04 17.81 11.18
CA THR A 29 -8.85 17.06 11.63
C THR A 29 -9.20 15.74 12.35
N SER A 30 -10.47 15.50 12.66
CA SER A 30 -10.95 14.26 13.27
C SER A 30 -12.42 13.97 12.92
N VAL A 31 -12.78 12.69 12.85
CA VAL A 31 -14.18 12.21 12.78
C VAL A 31 -14.66 11.61 14.11
N GLY A 32 -13.93 11.82 15.21
CA GLY A 32 -14.26 11.26 16.53
C GLY A 32 -13.79 9.82 16.75
N LEU A 33 -13.04 9.25 15.80
CA LEU A 33 -12.39 7.95 15.94
C LEU A 33 -11.00 8.15 16.55
N VAL A 34 -10.70 7.42 17.62
CA VAL A 34 -9.37 7.39 18.26
C VAL A 34 -8.44 6.55 17.40
N PRO A 35 -7.24 7.02 17.01
CA PRO A 35 -6.27 6.22 16.23
C PRO A 35 -6.02 4.84 16.85
N VAL A 36 -5.78 3.82 16.02
CA VAL A 36 -5.65 2.43 16.51
C VAL A 36 -4.46 2.29 17.46
N ASN A 37 -3.34 2.94 17.20
CA ASN A 37 -2.19 2.97 18.11
C ASN A 37 -2.54 3.65 19.46
N ASP A 38 -3.40 4.66 19.45
CA ASP A 38 -3.79 5.41 20.66
C ASP A 38 -4.89 4.68 21.46
N LEU A 39 -5.71 3.85 20.81
CA LEU A 39 -6.64 2.96 21.50
C LEU A 39 -5.89 1.99 22.42
N GLY A 40 -4.71 1.51 22.01
CA GLY A 40 -3.90 0.57 22.79
C GLY A 40 -4.71 -0.64 23.27
N GLY A 41 -4.75 -0.87 24.59
CA GLY A 41 -5.56 -1.94 25.19
C GLY A 41 -7.08 -1.75 25.12
N GLY A 42 -7.57 -0.58 24.69
CA GLY A 42 -8.99 -0.25 24.53
C GLY A 42 -9.65 -0.91 23.31
N MET A 43 -10.95 -0.68 23.14
CA MET A 43 -11.79 -1.36 22.14
C MET A 43 -12.50 -0.38 21.21
N TYR A 44 -12.39 -0.58 19.90
CA TYR A 44 -13.29 0.00 18.90
C TYR A 44 -14.59 -0.80 18.85
N LEU A 45 -15.74 -0.10 18.92
CA LEU A 45 -17.08 -0.68 18.95
C LEU A 45 -17.32 -1.73 20.05
N GLY A 46 -16.52 -1.66 21.13
CA GLY A 46 -16.56 -2.64 22.23
C GLY A 46 -16.10 -4.05 21.84
N GLN A 47 -15.55 -4.24 20.64
CA GLN A 47 -15.25 -5.57 20.07
C GLN A 47 -13.82 -5.71 19.56
N PHE A 48 -13.26 -4.66 18.96
CA PHE A 48 -11.97 -4.75 18.26
C PHE A 48 -10.88 -4.02 19.03
N GLN A 49 -9.95 -4.78 19.62
CA GLN A 49 -8.87 -4.21 20.42
C GLN A 49 -7.97 -3.32 19.56
N GLY A 50 -7.60 -2.15 20.09
CA GLY A 50 -6.60 -1.25 19.51
C GLY A 50 -5.16 -1.75 19.64
N GLY A 51 -4.19 -0.87 19.46
CA GLY A 51 -2.77 -1.18 19.39
C GLY A 51 -2.39 -1.81 18.05
N LEU A 52 -1.18 -1.50 17.56
CA LEU A 52 -0.66 -1.99 16.28
C LEU A 52 -0.39 -3.51 16.27
N TYR A 53 -0.15 -4.11 17.43
CA TYR A 53 0.18 -5.53 17.58
C TYR A 53 -0.79 -6.24 18.55
N PRO A 54 -0.80 -7.58 18.59
CA PRO A 54 -1.60 -8.33 19.55
C PRO A 54 -1.42 -7.86 21.01
N GLY A 55 -2.51 -7.92 21.79
CA GLY A 55 -2.51 -7.52 23.20
C GLY A 55 -2.59 -6.00 23.43
N GLY A 56 -2.95 -5.20 22.43
CA GLY A 56 -3.09 -3.75 22.59
C GLY A 56 -1.77 -2.99 22.57
N SER A 57 -0.69 -3.63 22.12
CA SER A 57 0.66 -3.07 22.11
C SER A 57 0.96 -2.29 20.83
N ASN A 58 1.80 -1.27 20.92
CA ASN A 58 2.44 -0.63 19.76
C ASN A 58 3.88 -1.10 19.54
N ALA A 59 4.41 -1.93 20.43
CA ALA A 59 5.72 -2.56 20.28
C ALA A 59 5.58 -3.89 19.52
N VAL A 60 6.49 -4.11 18.57
CA VAL A 60 6.61 -5.37 17.84
C VAL A 60 6.93 -6.50 18.83
N PRO A 61 6.20 -7.63 18.83
CA PRO A 61 6.54 -8.76 19.71
C PRO A 61 7.95 -9.31 19.45
N ASP A 62 8.70 -9.62 20.49
CA ASP A 62 10.13 -9.97 20.42
C ASP A 62 10.48 -11.10 19.44
N ALA A 63 9.64 -12.15 19.38
CA ALA A 63 9.84 -13.23 18.42
C ALA A 63 9.72 -12.72 16.99
N HIS A 64 8.69 -11.93 16.70
CA HIS A 64 8.44 -11.34 15.39
C HIS A 64 9.52 -10.32 14.99
N ALA A 65 9.96 -9.50 15.95
CA ALA A 65 11.05 -8.55 15.77
C ALA A 65 12.38 -9.25 15.42
N ARG A 66 12.69 -10.38 16.08
CA ARG A 66 13.89 -11.18 15.76
C ARG A 66 13.83 -11.76 14.34
N TRP A 67 12.68 -12.25 13.90
CA TRP A 67 12.50 -12.70 12.51
C TRP A 67 12.73 -11.56 11.51
N GLY A 68 12.11 -10.40 11.74
CA GLY A 68 12.29 -9.21 10.91
C GLY A 68 13.74 -8.77 10.82
N MET A 69 14.43 -8.66 11.97
CA MET A 69 15.85 -8.27 12.01
C MET A 69 16.77 -9.27 11.31
N MET A 70 16.54 -10.58 11.48
CA MET A 70 17.31 -11.61 10.79
C MET A 70 17.18 -11.48 9.26
N LEU A 71 15.98 -11.17 8.77
CA LEU A 71 15.71 -10.99 7.35
C LEU A 71 16.24 -9.66 6.81
N ALA A 72 16.13 -8.59 7.60
CA ALA A 72 16.73 -7.29 7.29
C ALA A 72 18.24 -7.40 7.09
N ASN A 73 18.94 -8.15 7.95
CA ASN A 73 20.38 -8.40 7.83
C ASN A 73 20.77 -9.21 6.58
N ARG A 74 19.81 -9.79 5.85
CA ARG A 74 20.04 -10.49 4.59
C ARG A 74 19.73 -9.63 3.36
N VAL A 75 19.21 -8.41 3.54
CA VAL A 75 19.04 -7.45 2.44
C VAL A 75 20.43 -7.03 1.97
N ARG A 76 20.74 -7.27 0.71
CA ARG A 76 22.06 -6.99 0.12
C ARG A 76 21.95 -6.76 -1.39
N PRO A 77 22.94 -6.12 -2.02
CA PRO A 77 22.98 -5.99 -3.47
C PRO A 77 22.88 -7.35 -4.19
N LEU A 78 21.98 -7.44 -5.17
CA LEU A 78 21.78 -8.61 -6.03
C LEU A 78 21.96 -8.21 -7.50
N GLY A 79 22.54 -9.09 -8.30
CA GLY A 79 22.55 -8.98 -9.76
C GLY A 79 21.16 -9.25 -10.36
N THR A 80 21.00 -9.04 -11.66
CA THR A 80 19.71 -9.24 -12.37
C THR A 80 19.21 -10.68 -12.36
N SER A 81 20.10 -11.65 -12.13
CA SER A 81 19.77 -13.06 -11.90
C SER A 81 19.29 -13.38 -10.48
N GLY A 82 19.25 -12.39 -9.58
CA GLY A 82 18.87 -12.56 -8.17
C GLY A 82 19.96 -13.14 -7.28
N GLN A 83 21.18 -13.33 -7.81
CA GLN A 83 22.34 -13.79 -7.03
C GLN A 83 23.08 -12.61 -6.37
N PRO A 84 23.76 -12.82 -5.23
CA PRO A 84 24.54 -11.76 -4.58
C PRO A 84 25.60 -11.20 -5.51
N ASP A 85 25.65 -9.87 -5.62
CA ASP A 85 26.59 -9.16 -6.47
C ASP A 85 26.91 -7.80 -5.84
N PRO A 86 28.17 -7.53 -5.43
CA PRO A 86 28.56 -6.25 -4.86
C PRO A 86 28.28 -5.03 -5.77
N ALA A 87 28.24 -5.22 -7.09
CA ALA A 87 27.88 -4.19 -8.07
C ALA A 87 26.36 -4.14 -8.36
N GLY A 88 25.61 -5.10 -7.81
CA GLY A 88 24.17 -5.24 -7.98
C GLY A 88 23.36 -4.20 -7.21
N LYS A 89 22.05 -4.43 -7.14
CA LYS A 89 21.07 -3.55 -6.49
C LYS A 89 20.24 -4.30 -5.44
N ALA A 90 19.88 -3.61 -4.37
CA ALA A 90 18.81 -4.01 -3.48
C ALA A 90 17.60 -3.13 -3.77
N VAL A 91 16.45 -3.72 -4.13
CA VAL A 91 15.27 -2.93 -4.51
C VAL A 91 14.23 -2.91 -3.39
N LEU A 92 13.84 -1.69 -3.01
CA LEU A 92 12.63 -1.40 -2.24
C LEU A 92 11.53 -0.94 -3.20
N LEU A 93 10.41 -1.65 -3.24
CA LEU A 93 9.32 -1.39 -4.18
C LEU A 93 8.03 -1.05 -3.43
N SER A 94 7.34 0.02 -3.84
CA SER A 94 5.97 0.27 -3.36
C SER A 94 4.94 -0.57 -4.12
N ILE A 95 3.91 -1.07 -3.43
CA ILE A 95 2.72 -1.70 -4.01
C ILE A 95 1.49 -1.03 -3.43
N GLY A 96 0.58 -0.57 -4.28
CA GLY A 96 -0.61 0.10 -3.79
C GLY A 96 -1.39 0.91 -4.81
N MET A 97 -2.46 1.49 -4.28
CA MET A 97 -3.38 2.41 -4.96
C MET A 97 -2.84 3.85 -5.05
N SER A 98 -3.72 4.79 -5.39
CA SER A 98 -3.40 6.21 -5.61
C SER A 98 -2.74 6.89 -4.40
N ASN A 99 -3.22 6.69 -3.17
CA ASN A 99 -2.57 7.31 -2.01
C ASN A 99 -1.15 6.81 -1.80
N THR A 100 -0.90 5.53 -2.06
CA THR A 100 0.43 4.94 -1.96
C THR A 100 1.41 5.62 -2.91
N THR A 101 1.05 5.74 -4.20
CA THR A 101 1.97 6.36 -5.18
C THR A 101 2.18 7.86 -4.94
N GLN A 102 1.17 8.54 -4.37
CA GLN A 102 1.25 9.97 -4.02
C GLN A 102 2.18 10.22 -2.84
N GLU A 103 2.04 9.43 -1.78
CA GLU A 103 2.90 9.54 -0.58
C GLU A 103 4.31 9.01 -0.85
N PHE A 104 4.43 8.04 -1.77
CA PHE A 104 5.71 7.44 -2.12
C PHE A 104 6.52 8.33 -3.07
N CYS A 105 5.90 9.05 -4.02
CA CYS A 105 6.61 9.87 -5.00
C CYS A 105 5.99 11.24 -5.35
N SER A 106 4.77 11.31 -5.91
CA SER A 106 4.10 12.59 -6.28
C SER A 106 2.73 12.30 -6.90
N GLN A 107 1.93 13.36 -7.17
CA GLN A 107 0.98 13.33 -8.29
C GLN A 107 1.65 14.00 -9.51
N PRO A 108 1.71 13.38 -10.71
CA PRO A 108 1.06 12.14 -11.16
C PRO A 108 1.94 10.87 -11.04
N ALA A 109 2.82 10.80 -10.02
CA ALA A 109 3.77 9.72 -9.78
C ALA A 109 4.93 9.62 -10.80
N THR A 110 5.30 10.75 -11.39
CA THR A 110 6.46 10.88 -12.26
C THR A 110 7.68 11.32 -11.45
N GLU A 111 8.83 10.69 -11.69
CA GLU A 111 10.11 11.18 -11.18
C GLU A 111 10.55 12.46 -11.93
N PRO A 112 11.22 13.43 -11.27
CA PRO A 112 11.61 13.42 -9.86
C PRO A 112 10.41 13.56 -8.91
N CYS A 113 10.48 12.85 -7.79
CA CYS A 113 9.46 12.85 -6.76
C CYS A 113 9.45 14.16 -5.96
N ASP A 114 8.30 14.55 -5.42
CA ASP A 114 8.19 15.76 -4.60
C ASP A 114 8.96 15.59 -3.29
N SER A 115 9.58 16.67 -2.79
CA SER A 115 10.50 16.62 -1.65
C SER A 115 9.87 16.18 -0.32
N TRP A 116 8.55 16.25 -0.19
CA TRP A 116 7.80 15.82 1.00
C TRP A 116 7.43 14.33 1.00
N THR A 117 7.62 13.63 -0.12
CA THR A 117 7.27 12.22 -0.29
C THR A 117 8.39 11.30 0.21
N PHE A 118 8.10 10.00 0.37
CA PHE A 118 9.12 9.05 0.80
C PHE A 118 10.35 9.05 -0.10
N MET A 119 10.17 8.97 -1.43
CA MET A 119 11.30 8.99 -2.37
C MET A 119 12.00 10.34 -2.39
N GLY A 120 11.27 11.46 -2.25
CA GLY A 120 11.88 12.79 -2.16
C GLY A 120 12.75 12.97 -0.92
N LEU A 121 12.23 12.55 0.24
CA LEU A 121 12.97 12.56 1.50
C LEU A 121 14.16 11.60 1.46
N ALA A 122 13.98 10.40 0.93
CA ALA A 122 15.05 9.42 0.81
C ALA A 122 16.17 9.93 -0.12
N ALA A 123 15.83 10.57 -1.24
CA ALA A 123 16.80 11.17 -2.16
C ALA A 123 17.64 12.30 -1.50
N ALA A 124 17.06 13.04 -0.55
CA ALA A 124 17.75 14.10 0.16
C ALA A 124 18.54 13.62 1.40
N ASP A 125 18.28 12.41 1.91
CA ASP A 125 18.88 11.92 3.15
C ASP A 125 20.24 11.25 2.89
N ALA A 126 21.32 11.85 3.40
CA ALA A 126 22.68 11.33 3.28
C ALA A 126 22.91 9.98 4.00
N ARG A 127 22.00 9.55 4.88
CA ARG A 127 22.06 8.24 5.55
C ARG A 127 21.54 7.12 4.65
N VAL A 128 20.81 7.45 3.59
CA VAL A 128 20.34 6.47 2.60
C VAL A 128 21.50 6.07 1.69
N ASN A 129 21.62 4.78 1.41
CA ASN A 129 22.63 4.28 0.48
C ASN A 129 22.22 4.61 -0.96
N HIS A 130 22.79 5.66 -1.53
CA HIS A 130 22.51 6.10 -2.91
C HIS A 130 23.24 5.30 -4.00
N THR A 131 24.05 4.32 -3.62
CA THR A 131 24.90 3.56 -4.56
C THR A 131 24.23 2.24 -4.96
N THR A 132 23.76 1.48 -3.98
CA THR A 132 23.27 0.10 -4.21
C THR A 132 21.80 -0.10 -3.84
N LEU A 133 21.18 0.76 -3.05
CA LEU A 133 19.72 0.74 -2.86
C LEU A 133 19.05 1.43 -4.05
N VAL A 134 18.00 0.81 -4.56
CA VAL A 134 17.08 1.47 -5.51
C VAL A 134 15.68 1.45 -4.90
N ILE A 135 15.08 2.62 -4.83
CA ILE A 135 13.70 2.80 -4.39
C ILE A 135 12.84 3.00 -5.64
N ALA A 136 11.84 2.15 -5.83
CA ALA A 136 11.03 2.10 -7.05
C ALA A 136 9.54 2.22 -6.72
N ASN A 137 8.85 3.11 -7.44
CA ASN A 137 7.42 3.31 -7.28
C ASN A 137 6.61 2.34 -8.16
N GLY A 138 6.24 1.19 -7.61
CA GLY A 138 5.34 0.24 -8.27
C GLY A 138 3.86 0.58 -8.08
N ALA A 139 3.51 1.45 -7.13
CA ALA A 139 2.12 1.78 -6.83
C ALA A 139 1.53 2.65 -7.94
N ARG A 140 0.22 2.55 -8.17
CA ARG A 140 -0.44 3.28 -9.26
C ARG A 140 -1.87 3.64 -8.93
N GLY A 141 -2.29 4.83 -9.36
CA GLY A 141 -3.68 5.28 -9.24
C GLY A 141 -4.68 4.28 -9.84
N GLY A 142 -5.79 4.09 -9.13
CA GLY A 142 -6.87 3.18 -9.54
C GLY A 142 -6.59 1.69 -9.36
N GLN A 143 -5.44 1.31 -8.79
CA GLN A 143 -5.09 -0.10 -8.57
C GLN A 143 -5.36 -0.50 -7.12
N ALA A 144 -6.59 -0.92 -6.84
CA ALA A 144 -7.09 -1.32 -5.51
C ALA A 144 -6.52 -2.67 -5.05
N ALA A 145 -6.82 -3.09 -3.82
CA ALA A 145 -6.27 -4.31 -3.21
C ALA A 145 -6.51 -5.56 -4.07
N SER A 146 -7.73 -5.70 -4.61
CA SER A 146 -8.18 -6.78 -5.52
C SER A 146 -7.47 -6.86 -6.87
N THR A 147 -6.52 -5.98 -7.15
CA THR A 147 -5.72 -5.99 -8.40
C THR A 147 -4.25 -6.33 -8.15
N TRP A 148 -3.95 -6.85 -6.96
CA TRP A 148 -2.61 -7.25 -6.53
C TRP A 148 -2.60 -8.56 -5.72
N ASP A 149 -3.75 -9.15 -5.40
CA ASP A 149 -3.89 -10.28 -4.50
C ASP A 149 -3.57 -11.64 -5.16
N SER A 150 -3.31 -11.64 -6.47
CA SER A 150 -2.87 -12.79 -7.24
C SER A 150 -1.56 -12.51 -8.00
N PRO A 151 -0.61 -13.47 -8.08
CA PRO A 151 0.61 -13.29 -8.88
C PRO A 151 0.32 -13.14 -10.38
N ALA A 152 -0.86 -13.52 -10.83
CA ALA A 152 -1.31 -13.35 -12.21
C ALA A 152 -1.87 -11.95 -12.51
N ASP A 153 -2.01 -11.09 -11.50
CA ASP A 153 -2.56 -9.75 -11.72
C ASP A 153 -1.66 -8.90 -12.59
N ALA A 154 -2.27 -8.20 -13.54
CA ALA A 154 -1.59 -7.40 -14.56
C ALA A 154 -0.68 -6.30 -13.97
N ASN A 155 -0.91 -5.90 -12.71
CA ASN A 155 -0.06 -4.91 -12.05
C ASN A 155 1.38 -5.39 -11.86
N TYR A 156 1.61 -6.67 -11.63
CA TYR A 156 2.97 -7.18 -11.48
C TYR A 156 3.72 -7.15 -12.82
N ASP A 157 3.06 -7.52 -13.93
CA ASP A 157 3.64 -7.41 -15.27
C ASP A 157 3.92 -5.95 -15.64
N ARG A 158 2.99 -5.05 -15.32
CA ARG A 158 3.21 -3.61 -15.46
C ARG A 158 4.43 -3.15 -14.66
N VAL A 159 4.58 -3.55 -13.40
CA VAL A 159 5.75 -3.18 -12.58
C VAL A 159 7.04 -3.70 -13.22
N ARG A 160 7.07 -4.97 -13.64
CA ARG A 160 8.21 -5.55 -14.35
C ARG A 160 8.61 -4.70 -15.56
N ASP A 161 7.65 -4.40 -16.43
CA ASP A 161 7.92 -3.83 -17.75
C ASP A 161 8.12 -2.30 -17.72
N THR A 162 7.43 -1.60 -16.83
CA THR A 162 7.36 -0.12 -16.85
C THR A 162 8.08 0.55 -15.69
N VAL A 163 8.42 -0.20 -14.63
CA VAL A 163 9.09 0.36 -13.44
C VAL A 163 10.49 -0.23 -13.28
N LEU A 164 10.62 -1.56 -13.33
CA LEU A 164 11.89 -2.25 -13.09
C LEU A 164 12.78 -2.28 -14.34
N ALA A 165 12.28 -2.81 -15.46
CA ALA A 165 13.08 -2.98 -16.68
C ALA A 165 13.69 -1.66 -17.21
N PRO A 166 13.00 -0.50 -17.22
CA PRO A 166 13.60 0.76 -17.67
C PRO A 166 14.77 1.24 -16.79
N LYS A 167 14.85 0.76 -15.55
CA LYS A 167 15.96 1.04 -14.61
C LYS A 167 17.04 -0.05 -14.65
N GLY A 168 16.94 -1.01 -15.57
CA GLY A 168 17.84 -2.17 -15.66
C GLY A 168 17.67 -3.17 -14.50
N LEU A 169 16.51 -3.16 -13.84
CA LEU A 169 16.21 -4.00 -12.69
C LEU A 169 15.34 -5.19 -13.08
N THR A 170 15.38 -6.25 -12.27
CA THR A 170 14.48 -7.40 -12.39
C THR A 170 13.69 -7.63 -11.11
N GLU A 171 12.57 -8.36 -11.21
CA GLU A 171 11.79 -8.79 -10.04
C GLU A 171 12.65 -9.59 -9.03
N ALA A 172 13.72 -10.25 -9.50
CA ALA A 172 14.65 -11.00 -8.67
C ALA A 172 15.50 -10.12 -7.74
N GLN A 173 15.58 -8.81 -7.95
CA GLN A 173 16.31 -7.87 -7.10
C GLN A 173 15.44 -7.21 -6.03
N VAL A 174 14.11 -7.37 -6.11
CA VAL A 174 13.14 -6.87 -5.13
C VAL A 174 13.28 -7.65 -3.82
N GLN A 175 13.58 -6.93 -2.74
CA GLN A 175 13.85 -7.50 -1.42
C GLN A 175 12.98 -6.91 -0.31
N VAL A 176 12.49 -5.68 -0.49
CA VAL A 176 11.66 -4.98 0.49
C VAL A 176 10.46 -4.37 -0.22
N LEU A 177 9.30 -4.45 0.40
CA LEU A 177 8.06 -3.84 -0.08
C LEU A 177 7.55 -2.78 0.90
N TRP A 178 6.97 -1.71 0.37
CA TRP A 178 5.99 -0.90 1.08
C TRP A 178 4.61 -1.15 0.47
N VAL A 179 3.72 -1.77 1.23
CA VAL A 179 2.35 -2.06 0.81
C VAL A 179 1.37 -1.10 1.49
N LYS A 180 0.51 -0.46 0.70
CA LYS A 180 -0.63 0.30 1.22
C LYS A 180 -1.81 0.16 0.29
N GLN A 181 -2.94 -0.31 0.80
CA GLN A 181 -4.11 -0.65 0.00
C GLN A 181 -5.42 -0.29 0.68
N ALA A 182 -6.43 -0.13 -0.15
CA ALA A 182 -7.85 -0.10 0.21
C ALA A 182 -8.66 -0.42 -1.05
N ASP A 183 -9.95 -0.71 -0.86
CA ASP A 183 -10.89 -0.89 -1.96
C ASP A 183 -11.81 0.33 -2.13
N PRO A 184 -12.18 0.66 -3.38
CA PRO A 184 -13.09 1.75 -3.65
C PRO A 184 -14.53 1.33 -3.33
N GLN A 185 -15.34 2.32 -2.92
CA GLN A 185 -16.78 2.20 -2.71
C GLN A 185 -17.17 1.06 -1.75
N PRO A 186 -16.58 1.03 -0.53
CA PRO A 186 -16.93 0.02 0.46
C PRO A 186 -18.40 0.16 0.88
N THR A 187 -19.01 -0.94 1.32
CA THR A 187 -20.47 -1.02 1.58
C THR A 187 -20.83 -1.52 2.97
N ALA A 188 -19.91 -2.16 3.69
CA ALA A 188 -20.16 -2.69 5.02
C ALA A 188 -18.99 -2.35 5.97
N HIS A 189 -19.31 -1.73 7.11
CA HIS A 189 -18.31 -1.37 8.13
C HIS A 189 -18.42 -2.33 9.32
N LEU A 190 -17.41 -2.32 10.20
CA LEU A 190 -17.44 -3.13 11.40
C LEU A 190 -18.63 -2.74 12.31
N PRO A 191 -19.28 -3.69 13.01
CA PRO A 191 -18.91 -5.10 13.18
C PRO A 191 -19.63 -6.04 12.19
N GLN A 192 -20.14 -5.55 11.05
CA GLN A 192 -20.84 -6.40 10.10
C GLN A 192 -19.96 -7.59 9.68
N THR A 193 -20.53 -8.79 9.56
CA THR A 193 -19.76 -10.01 9.26
C THR A 193 -19.10 -9.97 7.88
N ASN A 194 -19.64 -9.16 6.97
CA ASN A 194 -19.12 -8.89 5.63
C ASN A 194 -18.40 -7.53 5.53
N ALA A 195 -17.95 -6.95 6.65
CA ALA A 195 -17.27 -5.66 6.65
C ALA A 195 -16.06 -5.64 5.69
N ASP A 196 -15.87 -4.52 5.00
CA ASP A 196 -14.79 -4.31 4.06
C ASP A 196 -13.40 -4.46 4.71
N ALA A 197 -13.27 -4.24 6.02
CA ALA A 197 -12.04 -4.49 6.76
C ALA A 197 -11.61 -5.98 6.70
N TYR A 198 -12.56 -6.92 6.74
CA TYR A 198 -12.28 -8.35 6.60
C TYR A 198 -11.95 -8.74 5.15
N VAL A 199 -12.59 -8.08 4.19
CA VAL A 199 -12.29 -8.28 2.76
C VAL A 199 -10.87 -7.81 2.46
N LEU A 200 -10.49 -6.64 2.96
CA LEU A 200 -9.15 -6.09 2.79
C LEU A 200 -8.09 -6.97 3.48
N GLU A 201 -8.36 -7.54 4.66
CA GLU A 201 -7.48 -8.52 5.30
C GLU A 201 -7.19 -9.72 4.37
N SER A 202 -8.22 -10.28 3.74
CA SER A 202 -8.05 -11.36 2.75
C SER A 202 -7.18 -10.94 1.57
N TYR A 203 -7.41 -9.75 1.00
CA TYR A 203 -6.60 -9.24 -0.09
C TYR A 203 -5.15 -8.99 0.32
N LEU A 204 -4.90 -8.40 1.49
CA LEU A 204 -3.54 -8.18 1.98
C LEU A 204 -2.79 -9.50 2.18
N GLY A 205 -3.47 -10.56 2.64
CA GLY A 205 -2.91 -11.90 2.67
C GLY A 205 -2.59 -12.46 1.28
N GLY A 206 -3.47 -12.25 0.30
CA GLY A 206 -3.24 -12.59 -1.10
C GLY A 206 -2.01 -11.87 -1.68
N ILE A 207 -1.90 -10.56 -1.44
CA ILE A 207 -0.77 -9.72 -1.84
C ILE A 207 0.53 -10.26 -1.25
N ALA A 208 0.55 -10.65 0.03
CA ALA A 208 1.76 -11.16 0.67
C ALA A 208 2.26 -12.45 -0.02
N ARG A 209 1.34 -13.35 -0.40
CA ARG A 209 1.67 -14.58 -1.16
C ARG A 209 2.08 -14.29 -2.60
N ALA A 210 1.33 -13.43 -3.29
CA ALA A 210 1.64 -13.03 -4.66
C ALA A 210 3.02 -12.37 -4.74
N ALA A 211 3.35 -11.51 -3.78
CA ALA A 211 4.67 -10.91 -3.65
C ALA A 211 5.79 -11.95 -3.51
N ARG A 212 5.58 -13.02 -2.74
CA ARG A 212 6.59 -14.07 -2.59
C ARG A 212 6.86 -14.82 -3.90
N ILE A 213 5.82 -15.01 -4.72
CA ILE A 213 5.91 -15.66 -6.04
C ILE A 213 6.60 -14.74 -7.05
N ARG A 214 6.18 -13.48 -7.11
CA ARG A 214 6.68 -12.51 -8.10
C ARG A 214 8.10 -12.04 -7.79
N TYR A 215 8.41 -11.86 -6.52
CA TYR A 215 9.70 -11.35 -6.06
C TYR A 215 10.42 -12.43 -5.26
N PRO A 216 11.17 -13.35 -5.90
CA PRO A 216 11.72 -14.55 -5.24
C PRO A 216 12.71 -14.23 -4.12
N ASN A 217 13.27 -13.03 -4.09
CA ASN A 217 14.18 -12.55 -3.06
C ASN A 217 13.53 -11.60 -2.04
N VAL A 218 12.21 -11.39 -2.07
CA VAL A 218 11.51 -10.56 -1.09
C VAL A 218 11.65 -11.14 0.31
N LYS A 219 11.93 -10.26 1.27
CA LYS A 219 12.18 -10.62 2.68
C LYS A 219 11.23 -9.92 3.61
N LEU A 220 10.99 -8.63 3.34
CA LEU A 220 10.23 -7.73 4.20
C LEU A 220 9.12 -7.06 3.40
N ALA A 221 7.94 -6.94 3.99
CA ALA A 221 6.85 -6.12 3.52
C ALA A 221 6.34 -5.24 4.68
N PHE A 222 6.54 -3.94 4.55
CA PHE A 222 6.04 -2.95 5.49
C PHE A 222 4.68 -2.44 5.05
N LEU A 223 3.67 -2.54 5.91
CA LEU A 223 2.30 -2.19 5.61
C LEU A 223 1.90 -0.86 6.26
N SER A 224 1.23 -0.03 5.49
CA SER A 224 0.53 1.15 6.01
C SER A 224 -0.97 1.01 5.79
N SER A 225 -1.74 1.56 6.72
CA SER A 225 -3.18 1.67 6.57
C SER A 225 -3.57 2.80 5.61
N ARG A 226 -4.85 2.89 5.28
CA ARG A 226 -5.40 4.05 4.58
C ARG A 226 -5.20 5.30 5.43
N ILE A 227 -4.75 6.39 4.80
CA ILE A 227 -4.71 7.70 5.47
C ILE A 227 -6.11 8.18 5.83
N TYR A 228 -6.16 9.02 6.86
CA TYR A 228 -7.36 9.72 7.30
C TYR A 228 -8.14 10.34 6.13
N ALA A 229 -9.41 9.96 5.99
CA ALA A 229 -10.25 10.35 4.88
C ALA A 229 -11.20 11.53 5.21
N GLY A 230 -11.17 12.05 6.44
CA GLY A 230 -12.11 13.10 6.85
C GLY A 230 -11.94 14.43 6.12
N TYR A 231 -10.75 14.72 5.58
CA TYR A 231 -10.55 15.89 4.70
C TYR A 231 -11.29 15.79 3.36
N ALA A 232 -11.74 14.60 2.97
CA ALA A 232 -12.47 14.34 1.73
C ALA A 232 -14.00 14.29 1.91
N ILE A 233 -14.52 14.57 3.11
CA ILE A 233 -15.97 14.60 3.37
C ILE A 233 -16.63 15.63 2.45
N GLY A 234 -17.68 15.21 1.73
CA GLY A 234 -18.39 16.06 0.76
C GLY A 234 -17.65 16.26 -0.57
N VAL A 235 -16.43 15.75 -0.70
CA VAL A 235 -15.61 15.81 -1.92
C VAL A 235 -15.52 14.46 -2.62
N SER A 236 -15.32 13.39 -1.85
CA SER A 236 -15.17 12.02 -2.37
C SER A 236 -15.88 11.00 -1.48
N THR A 237 -16.50 10.02 -2.13
CA THR A 237 -17.03 8.82 -1.51
C THR A 237 -16.20 7.58 -1.84
N LEU A 238 -14.97 7.77 -2.36
CA LEU A 238 -14.19 6.66 -2.88
C LEU A 238 -13.83 5.64 -1.80
N ASN A 239 -13.47 6.08 -0.60
CA ASN A 239 -13.27 5.24 0.57
C ASN A 239 -13.28 6.18 1.80
N PRO A 240 -14.47 6.55 2.29
CA PRO A 240 -14.61 7.53 3.37
C PRO A 240 -14.35 6.89 4.74
N GLU A 241 -14.39 7.69 5.81
CA GLU A 241 -14.52 7.15 7.16
C GLU A 241 -15.90 6.50 7.36
N PRO A 242 -16.03 5.40 8.14
CA PRO A 242 -14.99 4.77 8.95
C PRO A 242 -14.12 3.75 8.20
N TYR A 243 -14.35 3.49 6.91
CA TYR A 243 -13.64 2.44 6.16
C TYR A 243 -12.13 2.70 6.05
N ALA A 244 -11.74 3.97 5.89
CA ALA A 244 -10.34 4.36 5.91
C ALA A 244 -9.70 4.03 7.27
N TYR A 245 -10.30 4.48 8.37
CA TYR A 245 -9.88 4.10 9.72
C TYR A 245 -9.85 2.58 9.94
N GLU A 246 -10.87 1.85 9.49
CA GLU A 246 -11.00 0.41 9.69
C GLU A 246 -9.96 -0.41 8.93
N SER A 247 -9.36 0.12 7.87
CA SER A 247 -8.23 -0.51 7.16
C SER A 247 -7.01 -0.75 8.06
N ALA A 248 -6.87 0.01 9.15
CA ALA A 248 -5.84 -0.20 10.16
C ALA A 248 -6.03 -1.54 10.88
N PHE A 249 -7.28 -1.96 11.10
CA PHE A 249 -7.56 -3.29 11.65
C PHE A 249 -7.21 -4.40 10.66
N SER A 250 -7.45 -4.21 9.35
CA SER A 250 -7.03 -5.18 8.33
C SER A 250 -5.51 -5.42 8.35
N VAL A 251 -4.72 -4.35 8.45
CA VAL A 251 -3.25 -4.46 8.55
C VAL A 251 -2.84 -5.12 9.87
N LYS A 252 -3.45 -4.70 10.98
CA LYS A 252 -3.22 -5.30 12.30
C LYS A 252 -3.48 -6.80 12.28
N TRP A 253 -4.62 -7.23 11.75
CA TRP A 253 -5.04 -8.63 11.73
C TRP A 253 -4.14 -9.47 10.82
N LEU A 254 -3.73 -8.97 9.65
CA LEU A 254 -2.73 -9.65 8.82
C LEU A 254 -1.42 -9.91 9.59
N ILE A 255 -0.91 -8.90 10.30
CA ILE A 255 0.34 -9.02 11.06
C ILE A 255 0.14 -10.00 12.23
N ALA A 256 -0.99 -9.90 12.93
CA ALA A 256 -1.34 -10.83 14.01
C ALA A 256 -1.44 -12.28 13.50
N ALA A 257 -2.04 -12.50 12.33
CA ALA A 257 -2.16 -13.81 11.70
C ALA A 257 -0.79 -14.43 11.40
N GLN A 258 0.17 -13.65 10.86
CA GLN A 258 1.52 -14.16 10.66
C GLN A 258 2.22 -14.46 11.99
N ILE A 259 2.05 -13.61 13.02
CA ILE A 259 2.63 -13.83 14.35
C ILE A 259 2.10 -15.13 14.97
N GLU A 260 0.78 -15.34 14.92
CA GLU A 260 0.12 -16.53 15.44
C GLU A 260 0.59 -17.79 14.71
N GLN A 261 0.60 -17.77 13.38
CA GLN A 261 1.03 -18.91 12.58
C GLN A 261 2.51 -19.24 12.84
N MET A 262 3.38 -18.24 12.92
CA MET A 262 4.81 -18.45 13.25
C MET A 262 5.04 -18.88 14.70
N GLY A 263 4.04 -18.71 15.58
CA GLY A 263 3.98 -19.25 16.93
C GLY A 263 3.49 -20.71 17.01
N GLY A 264 3.15 -21.32 15.87
CA GLY A 264 2.61 -22.69 15.80
C GLY A 264 1.08 -22.77 15.76
N GLY A 265 0.39 -21.63 15.65
CA GLY A 265 -1.06 -21.57 15.42
C GLY A 265 -1.44 -21.99 13.99
N PRO A 266 -2.74 -22.22 13.74
CA PRO A 266 -3.23 -22.46 12.38
C PRO A 266 -3.06 -21.22 11.50
N ALA A 267 -3.15 -21.39 10.19
CA ALA A 267 -3.29 -20.27 9.28
C ALA A 267 -4.63 -19.55 9.53
N ASP A 268 -4.62 -18.22 9.51
CA ASP A 268 -5.84 -17.43 9.64
C ASP A 268 -6.80 -17.72 8.47
N PRO A 269 -8.11 -17.91 8.73
CA PRO A 269 -9.06 -18.29 7.68
C PRO A 269 -9.32 -17.20 6.64
N ARG A 270 -9.04 -15.94 6.92
CA ARG A 270 -9.21 -14.81 5.99
C ARG A 270 -7.91 -14.46 5.31
N ALA A 271 -6.86 -14.19 6.08
CA ALA A 271 -5.57 -13.80 5.55
C ALA A 271 -4.91 -14.97 4.82
N GLY A 272 -5.17 -16.22 5.23
CA GLY A 272 -4.61 -17.44 4.65
C GLY A 272 -3.22 -17.76 5.19
N ASN A 273 -2.52 -18.68 4.51
CA ASN A 273 -1.17 -19.07 4.89
C ASN A 273 -0.18 -17.91 4.68
N LEU A 274 0.59 -17.60 5.73
CA LEU A 274 1.59 -16.53 5.82
C LEU A 274 2.92 -17.05 6.36
N ASP A 275 3.20 -18.36 6.24
CA ASP A 275 4.46 -18.97 6.65
C ASP A 275 5.64 -18.21 6.05
N LEU A 276 6.52 -17.75 6.92
CA LEU A 276 7.59 -16.83 6.61
C LEU A 276 8.77 -17.52 5.91
N ASN A 277 8.86 -18.85 6.01
CA ASN A 277 9.93 -19.62 5.39
C ASN A 277 9.64 -19.91 3.92
N THR A 278 8.36 -20.05 3.56
CA THR A 278 7.96 -20.63 2.28
C THR A 278 6.94 -19.81 1.50
N VAL A 279 6.03 -19.08 2.17
CA VAL A 279 4.78 -18.61 1.56
C VAL A 279 4.67 -17.09 1.48
N SER A 280 5.19 -16.36 2.46
CA SER A 280 5.07 -14.90 2.56
C SER A 280 6.39 -14.24 2.97
N PRO A 281 6.67 -12.98 2.60
CA PRO A 281 7.67 -12.19 3.32
C PRO A 281 7.26 -11.99 4.79
N TRP A 282 8.21 -11.54 5.61
CA TRP A 282 7.89 -10.95 6.91
C TRP A 282 6.99 -9.73 6.70
N VAL A 283 5.86 -9.67 7.42
CA VAL A 283 4.95 -8.52 7.41
C VAL A 283 5.06 -7.74 8.72
N GLY A 284 5.12 -6.42 8.62
CA GLY A 284 5.13 -5.54 9.79
C GLY A 284 4.65 -4.15 9.44
N TRP A 285 4.44 -3.31 10.46
CA TRP A 285 4.01 -1.93 10.23
C TRP A 285 5.12 -1.10 9.58
N GLY A 286 4.77 -0.43 8.48
CA GLY A 286 5.46 0.77 8.02
C GLY A 286 4.93 1.99 8.77
N PRO A 287 4.96 3.20 8.17
CA PRO A 287 4.30 4.37 8.72
C PRO A 287 2.80 4.09 8.95
N TYR A 288 2.32 4.39 10.15
CA TYR A 288 0.90 4.37 10.52
C TYR A 288 0.36 5.79 10.56
#